data_AF-A0A1F9UBC4-F1
#
_entry.id   AF-A0A1F9UBC4-F1
#
_cell.length_a   1.000
_cell.length_b   1.000
_cell.length_c   1.000
_cell.angle_alpha   90.00
_cell.angle_beta   90.00
_cell.angle_gamma   90.00
#
_symmetry.space_group_name_H-M   'P 1'
#
loop_
_entity.id
_entity.type
_entity.pdbx_description
1 polymer ?
#
loop_
_entity_poly.entity_id
_entity_poly.type
_entity_poly.pdbx_seq_one_letter_code
_entity_poly.pdbx_strand_id
1 'polypeptide(L)'
;MGHFRKRPAFWILSLAVICRLSPSALAQAIVPIPELALWEQNMTTYGQQWCNYLSNSGYTFNEKLDSTYYDGIRVYHQIADYTGNVSWNSCATLARNIYRDGYVLPNNGQVPGYWNFTHGLTMDFLKTGEAQSKNAAILLSQNAAYAGDGTSLAWTQGTNRSREVAYAIMSYINAEKVGAAARARLPQLVDQALGHIDQWFISKTSRCPSVADCPPGAAGQYYIQPFMVGLTANALIMYHEKTGDSRVLPNIQIAMDWLWANAWVLADESFWYEHWVADPSIPFPAKGGAPDLNLLIAPAFGWLYKQTGSILYRDKGDQIFAGGVKFAWLGRGKQFNQNYAYSFDYVRSRSGAPASSATPPAKPRGLRLQAP
;
A
#
# COMPACT_ATOMS: atom_id res chain seq x y z
N MET A 1 -88.42 11.46 -8.34
CA MET A 1 -88.02 10.84 -9.63
C MET A 1 -86.77 11.55 -10.13
N GLY A 2 -85.76 10.79 -10.61
CA GLY A 2 -84.45 11.30 -11.07
C GLY A 2 -83.33 11.02 -10.05
N HIS A 3 -82.81 9.79 -10.00
CA HIS A 3 -81.63 9.29 -10.74
C HIS A 3 -80.30 9.43 -9.95
N PHE A 4 -79.99 8.41 -9.14
CA PHE A 4 -78.62 8.12 -8.69
C PHE A 4 -78.02 6.98 -9.51
N ARG A 5 -76.95 7.29 -10.22
CA ARG A 5 -76.19 6.43 -11.13
C ARG A 5 -75.09 5.70 -10.33
N LYS A 6 -75.09 4.36 -10.35
CA LYS A 6 -74.03 3.52 -9.76
C LYS A 6 -72.74 3.60 -10.61
N ARG A 7 -71.58 3.74 -9.97
CA ARG A 7 -70.24 3.61 -10.59
C ARG A 7 -69.74 2.15 -10.45
N PRO A 8 -69.08 1.56 -11.46
CA PRO A 8 -68.48 0.24 -11.36
C PRO A 8 -67.03 0.28 -10.81
N ALA A 9 -66.64 -0.81 -10.15
CA ALA A 9 -65.32 -1.05 -9.59
C ALA A 9 -64.31 -1.43 -10.69
N PHE A 10 -63.13 -0.81 -10.68
CA PHE A 10 -61.99 -1.18 -11.52
C PHE A 10 -61.05 -2.10 -10.74
N TRP A 11 -60.81 -3.29 -11.28
CA TRP A 11 -59.72 -4.19 -10.88
C TRP A 11 -58.43 -3.73 -11.57
N ILE A 12 -57.36 -3.49 -10.81
CA ILE A 12 -56.02 -3.24 -11.34
C ILE A 12 -55.22 -4.54 -11.24
N LEU A 13 -54.91 -5.14 -12.39
CA LEU A 13 -53.89 -6.19 -12.53
C LEU A 13 -52.51 -5.52 -12.50
N SER A 14 -51.70 -5.82 -11.48
CA SER A 14 -50.28 -5.46 -11.46
C SER A 14 -49.47 -6.48 -12.27
N LEU A 15 -48.97 -6.08 -13.43
CA LEU A 15 -47.93 -6.82 -14.15
C LEU A 15 -46.62 -6.77 -13.36
N ALA A 16 -46.12 -7.93 -12.95
CA ALA A 16 -44.75 -8.10 -12.50
C ALA A 16 -43.81 -7.97 -13.71
N VAL A 17 -43.11 -6.83 -13.79
CA VAL A 17 -41.98 -6.66 -14.70
C VAL A 17 -40.82 -7.48 -14.15
N ILE A 18 -40.64 -8.70 -14.67
CA ILE A 18 -39.40 -9.45 -14.50
C ILE A 18 -38.35 -8.71 -15.33
N CYS A 19 -37.58 -7.85 -14.67
CA CYS A 19 -36.39 -7.24 -15.24
C CYS A 19 -35.38 -8.36 -15.50
N ARG A 20 -35.37 -8.91 -16.71
CA ARG A 20 -34.30 -9.79 -17.19
C ARG A 20 -33.02 -8.95 -17.18
N LEU A 21 -32.18 -9.15 -16.17
CA LEU A 21 -30.81 -8.67 -16.20
C LEU A 21 -30.17 -9.22 -17.48
N SER A 22 -29.77 -8.33 -18.38
CA SER A 22 -29.00 -8.70 -19.56
C SER A 22 -27.74 -9.45 -19.11
N PRO A 23 -27.36 -10.58 -19.76
CA PRO A 23 -26.15 -11.34 -19.43
C PRO A 23 -24.85 -10.51 -19.45
N SER A 24 -24.88 -9.30 -20.01
CA SER A 24 -23.75 -8.39 -20.16
C SER A 24 -23.17 -7.84 -18.85
N ALA A 25 -23.91 -7.83 -17.72
CA ALA A 25 -23.38 -7.35 -16.44
C ALA A 25 -22.56 -8.42 -15.68
N LEU A 26 -22.80 -9.70 -15.96
CA LEU A 26 -22.09 -10.84 -15.35
C LEU A 26 -20.97 -11.39 -16.26
N ALA A 27 -20.95 -10.98 -17.53
CA ALA A 27 -19.98 -11.39 -18.54
C ALA A 27 -18.89 -10.34 -18.82
N GLN A 28 -18.71 -9.35 -17.95
CA GLN A 28 -17.52 -8.47 -18.02
C GLN A 28 -16.35 -9.26 -17.43
N ALA A 29 -15.85 -10.16 -18.28
CA ALA A 29 -14.94 -11.24 -18.01
C ALA A 29 -13.79 -10.85 -17.08
N ILE A 30 -13.38 -11.83 -16.28
CA ILE A 30 -12.16 -11.86 -15.49
C ILE A 30 -10.99 -11.56 -16.43
N VAL A 31 -10.66 -10.28 -16.63
CA VAL A 31 -9.45 -9.89 -17.36
C VAL A 31 -8.29 -10.36 -16.50
N PRO A 32 -7.45 -11.29 -17.00
CA PRO A 32 -6.28 -11.75 -16.26
C PRO A 32 -5.38 -10.57 -15.90
N ILE A 33 -4.67 -10.67 -14.78
CA ILE A 33 -3.64 -9.69 -14.45
C ILE A 33 -2.54 -9.83 -15.51
N PRO A 34 -2.20 -8.76 -16.26
CA PRO A 34 -1.16 -8.84 -17.27
C PRO A 34 0.19 -9.14 -16.62
N GLU A 35 1.03 -9.91 -17.30
CA GLU A 35 2.36 -10.31 -16.84
C GLU A 35 2.37 -11.12 -15.52
N LEU A 36 1.22 -11.64 -15.06
CA LEU A 36 1.17 -12.44 -13.82
C LEU A 36 2.10 -13.66 -13.89
N ALA A 37 2.11 -14.38 -15.01
CA ALA A 37 2.99 -15.53 -15.19
C ALA A 37 4.49 -15.15 -15.13
N LEU A 38 4.86 -13.99 -15.71
CA LEU A 38 6.23 -13.48 -15.63
C LEU A 38 6.57 -13.03 -14.21
N TRP A 39 5.62 -12.42 -13.50
CA TRP A 39 5.76 -12.08 -12.09
C TRP A 39 5.97 -13.34 -11.24
N GLU A 40 5.20 -14.42 -11.44
CA GLU A 40 5.38 -15.70 -10.76
C GLU A 40 6.75 -16.34 -11.06
N GLN A 41 7.19 -16.27 -12.31
CA GLN A 41 8.52 -16.74 -12.73
C GLN A 41 9.65 -15.94 -12.08
N ASN A 42 9.57 -14.61 -12.12
CA ASN A 42 10.55 -13.71 -11.53
C ASN A 42 10.60 -13.88 -10.00
N MET A 43 9.44 -14.01 -9.36
CA MET A 43 9.29 -14.23 -7.91
C MET A 43 10.12 -15.42 -7.44
N THR A 44 9.96 -16.55 -8.12
CA THR A 44 10.63 -17.81 -7.73
C THR A 44 12.08 -17.82 -8.16
N THR A 45 12.40 -17.33 -9.36
CA THR A 45 13.77 -17.31 -9.90
C THR A 45 14.69 -16.40 -9.08
N TYR A 46 14.33 -15.12 -8.97
CA TYR A 46 15.12 -14.16 -8.21
C TYR A 46 14.98 -14.38 -6.70
N GLY A 47 13.82 -14.84 -6.22
CA GLY A 47 13.64 -15.24 -4.83
C GLY A 47 14.65 -16.30 -4.40
N GLN A 48 14.85 -17.35 -5.22
CA GLN A 48 15.81 -18.40 -4.93
C GLN A 48 17.25 -17.88 -5.01
N GLN A 49 17.56 -17.06 -6.01
CA GLN A 49 18.87 -16.42 -6.14
C GLN A 49 19.24 -15.64 -4.86
N TRP A 50 18.33 -14.78 -4.38
CA TRP A 50 18.59 -13.98 -3.19
C TRP A 50 18.55 -14.81 -1.91
N CYS A 51 17.76 -15.88 -1.85
CA CYS A 51 17.79 -16.80 -0.72
C CYS A 51 19.17 -17.49 -0.61
N ASN A 52 19.73 -17.93 -1.73
CA ASN A 52 21.08 -18.50 -1.79
C ASN A 52 22.16 -17.46 -1.44
N TYR A 53 21.95 -16.20 -1.81
CA TYR A 53 22.84 -15.10 -1.43
C TYR A 53 22.91 -14.94 0.10
N LEU A 54 21.77 -14.96 0.79
CA LEU A 54 21.70 -14.81 2.25
C LEU A 54 22.39 -15.98 2.99
N SER A 55 22.33 -17.20 2.46
CA SER A 55 22.97 -18.37 3.06
C SER A 55 24.48 -18.48 2.80
N ASN A 56 25.00 -17.84 1.75
CA ASN A 56 26.40 -17.97 1.36
C ASN A 56 27.35 -17.29 2.38
N SER A 57 28.29 -18.05 2.95
CA SER A 57 29.26 -17.56 3.95
C SER A 57 30.34 -16.63 3.39
N GLY A 58 30.48 -16.52 2.06
CA GLY A 58 31.43 -15.65 1.38
C GLY A 58 31.03 -14.16 1.36
N TYR A 59 29.80 -13.82 1.70
CA TYR A 59 29.35 -12.42 1.80
C TYR A 59 29.38 -11.92 3.24
N THR A 60 29.75 -10.66 3.40
CA THR A 60 29.78 -9.97 4.68
C THR A 60 28.36 -9.76 5.24
N PHE A 61 28.28 -9.48 6.54
CA PHE A 61 27.01 -9.15 7.18
C PHE A 61 26.33 -7.93 6.53
N ASN A 62 27.07 -6.87 6.22
CA ASN A 62 26.49 -5.64 5.64
C ASN A 62 25.91 -5.89 4.24
N GLU A 63 26.61 -6.65 3.39
CA GLU A 63 26.11 -7.02 2.06
C GLU A 63 24.82 -7.85 2.14
N LYS A 64 24.75 -8.76 3.12
CA LYS A 64 23.54 -9.53 3.40
C LYS A 64 22.42 -8.68 3.95
N LEU A 65 22.72 -7.78 4.89
CA LEU A 65 21.76 -6.84 5.47
C LEU A 65 21.15 -5.97 4.37
N ASP A 66 21.96 -5.37 3.50
CA ASP A 66 21.51 -4.57 2.35
C ASP A 66 20.59 -5.37 1.42
N SER A 67 20.81 -6.68 1.30
CA SER A 67 19.97 -7.57 0.51
C SER A 67 18.61 -7.91 1.17
N THR A 68 18.40 -7.54 2.43
CA THR A 68 17.11 -7.65 3.13
C THR A 68 16.28 -6.36 3.09
N TYR A 69 16.82 -5.27 2.54
CA TYR A 69 16.14 -3.97 2.44
C TYR A 69 14.80 -4.10 1.70
N TYR A 70 13.77 -3.35 2.11
CA TYR A 70 12.35 -3.53 1.73
C TYR A 70 11.71 -4.82 2.29
N ASP A 71 12.09 -5.25 3.49
CA ASP A 71 11.45 -6.33 4.25
C ASP A 71 11.52 -7.72 3.57
N GLY A 72 12.73 -8.23 3.39
CA GLY A 72 12.94 -9.57 2.83
C GLY A 72 12.23 -10.70 3.60
N ILE A 73 12.00 -10.53 4.91
CA ILE A 73 11.23 -11.48 5.72
C ILE A 73 9.79 -11.57 5.21
N ARG A 74 9.14 -10.42 4.98
CA ARG A 74 7.78 -10.35 4.42
C ARG A 74 7.73 -11.03 3.06
N VAL A 75 8.66 -10.70 2.17
CA VAL A 75 8.71 -11.23 0.80
C VAL A 75 8.73 -12.75 0.81
N TYR A 76 9.65 -13.38 1.53
CA TYR A 76 9.73 -14.84 1.53
C TYR A 76 8.52 -15.53 2.16
N HIS A 77 7.94 -14.95 3.22
CA HIS A 77 6.68 -15.47 3.78
C HIS A 77 5.53 -15.36 2.77
N GLN A 78 5.46 -14.28 1.99
CA GLN A 78 4.44 -14.13 0.95
C GLN A 78 4.63 -15.11 -0.21
N ILE A 79 5.88 -15.41 -0.61
CA ILE A 79 6.17 -16.43 -1.62
C ILE A 79 5.75 -17.81 -1.11
N ALA A 80 6.03 -18.13 0.16
CA ALA A 80 5.58 -19.37 0.80
C ALA A 80 4.06 -19.49 0.74
N ASP A 81 3.34 -18.44 1.11
CA ASP A 81 1.88 -18.41 1.12
C ASP A 81 1.27 -18.52 -0.28
N TYR A 82 1.88 -17.86 -1.27
CA TYR A 82 1.39 -17.85 -2.64
C TYR A 82 1.60 -19.19 -3.35
N THR A 83 2.78 -19.79 -3.19
CA THR A 83 3.16 -21.03 -3.89
C THR A 83 2.72 -22.30 -3.15
N GLY A 84 2.40 -22.19 -1.86
CA GLY A 84 2.22 -23.34 -0.97
C GLY A 84 3.51 -24.11 -0.68
N ASN A 85 4.67 -23.65 -1.18
CA ASN A 85 5.95 -24.31 -0.97
C ASN A 85 6.60 -23.81 0.33
N VAL A 86 6.60 -24.67 1.35
CA VAL A 86 7.15 -24.37 2.68
C VAL A 86 8.67 -24.16 2.70
N SER A 87 9.41 -24.53 1.65
CA SER A 87 10.86 -24.28 1.59
C SER A 87 11.21 -22.79 1.66
N TRP A 88 10.30 -21.92 1.21
CA TRP A 88 10.46 -20.47 1.32
C TRP A 88 10.48 -19.96 2.77
N ASN A 89 9.93 -20.71 3.73
CA ASN A 89 10.03 -20.37 5.15
C ASN A 89 11.49 -20.43 5.65
N SER A 90 12.33 -21.28 5.07
CA SER A 90 13.77 -21.29 5.33
C SER A 90 14.44 -20.02 4.83
N CYS A 91 14.02 -19.49 3.67
CA CYS A 91 14.49 -18.20 3.17
C CYS A 91 14.04 -17.03 4.05
N ALA A 92 12.80 -17.07 4.54
CA ALA A 92 12.31 -16.09 5.52
C ALA A 92 13.13 -16.15 6.81
N THR A 93 13.51 -17.35 7.27
CA THR A 93 14.38 -17.55 8.44
C THR A 93 15.76 -16.97 8.21
N LEU A 94 16.37 -17.14 7.03
CA LEU A 94 17.66 -16.52 6.70
C LEU A 94 17.58 -14.99 6.75
N ALA A 95 16.59 -14.40 6.08
CA ALA A 95 16.36 -12.96 6.11
C ALA A 95 16.10 -12.44 7.54
N ARG A 96 15.36 -13.20 8.35
CA ARG A 96 15.09 -12.92 9.76
C ARG A 96 16.37 -12.93 10.58
N ASN A 97 17.21 -13.94 10.45
CA ASN A 97 18.46 -14.01 11.20
C ASN A 97 19.39 -12.82 10.89
N ILE A 98 19.36 -12.31 9.66
CA ILE A 98 20.17 -11.15 9.26
C ILE A 98 19.56 -9.85 9.79
N TYR A 99 18.29 -9.57 9.46
CA TYR A 99 17.65 -8.31 9.79
C TYR A 99 17.22 -8.23 11.26
N ARG A 100 16.52 -9.24 11.78
CA ARG A 100 16.05 -9.27 13.18
C ARG A 100 17.22 -9.44 14.14
N ASP A 101 17.98 -10.53 13.98
CA ASP A 101 18.94 -10.97 15.00
C ASP A 101 20.28 -10.26 14.87
N GLY A 102 20.71 -9.95 13.64
CA GLY A 102 21.97 -9.25 13.40
C GLY A 102 21.88 -7.73 13.44
N TYR A 103 20.70 -7.14 13.24
CA TYR A 103 20.54 -5.68 13.12
C TYR A 103 19.54 -5.08 14.10
N VAL A 104 18.27 -5.47 14.08
CA VAL A 104 17.22 -4.84 14.90
C VAL A 104 17.41 -5.08 16.40
N LEU A 105 17.55 -6.34 16.82
CA LEU A 105 17.67 -6.69 18.23
C LEU A 105 18.96 -6.14 18.86
N PRO A 106 20.15 -6.26 18.24
CA PRO A 106 21.38 -5.69 18.80
C PRO A 106 21.33 -4.16 18.93
N ASN A 107 20.60 -3.46 18.06
CA ASN A 107 20.40 -2.01 18.14
C ASN A 107 19.18 -1.62 18.98
N ASN A 108 18.54 -2.56 19.69
CA ASN A 108 17.33 -2.29 20.48
C ASN A 108 16.21 -1.59 19.67
N GLY A 109 16.08 -1.91 18.38
CA GLY A 109 15.15 -1.26 17.45
C GLY A 109 15.55 0.14 16.98
N GLN A 110 16.70 0.68 17.40
CA GLN A 110 17.22 1.97 16.95
C GLN A 110 17.85 1.86 15.55
N VAL A 111 17.00 1.85 14.53
CA VAL A 111 17.40 1.83 13.12
C VAL A 111 16.98 3.14 12.43
N PRO A 112 17.60 3.54 11.31
CA PRO A 112 17.10 4.64 10.50
C PRO A 112 15.64 4.42 10.10
N GLY A 113 14.85 5.48 10.00
CA GLY A 113 13.40 5.36 9.77
C GLY A 113 13.06 4.64 8.46
N TYR A 114 13.93 4.79 7.43
CA TYR A 114 13.82 4.09 6.15
C TYR A 114 14.15 2.59 6.21
N TRP A 115 14.60 2.09 7.37
CA TRP A 115 14.82 0.67 7.70
C TRP A 115 13.75 0.12 8.67
N ASN A 116 12.67 0.86 8.98
CA ASN A 116 11.63 0.42 9.91
C ASN A 116 10.66 -0.61 9.27
N PHE A 117 11.15 -1.84 9.07
CA PHE A 117 10.42 -2.93 8.41
C PHE A 117 9.82 -3.89 9.44
N THR A 118 8.49 -3.82 9.62
CA THR A 118 7.80 -4.59 10.67
C THR A 118 6.83 -5.65 10.14
N HIS A 119 6.54 -5.67 8.84
CA HIS A 119 5.54 -6.57 8.29
C HIS A 119 6.01 -8.01 8.35
N GLY A 120 7.24 -8.28 7.91
CA GLY A 120 7.81 -9.63 7.93
C GLY A 120 7.97 -10.18 9.33
N LEU A 121 8.42 -9.36 10.29
CA LEU A 121 8.51 -9.73 11.71
C LEU A 121 7.14 -10.08 12.30
N THR A 122 6.11 -9.32 11.93
CA THR A 122 4.73 -9.58 12.36
C THR A 122 4.21 -10.88 11.77
N MET A 123 4.42 -11.11 10.46
CA MET A 123 4.06 -12.37 9.80
C MET A 123 4.77 -13.56 10.43
N ASP A 124 6.06 -13.43 10.71
CA ASP A 124 6.88 -14.46 11.32
C ASP A 124 6.33 -14.86 12.70
N PHE A 125 6.07 -13.90 13.58
CA PHE A 125 5.47 -14.18 14.89
C PHE A 125 4.09 -14.85 14.76
N LEU A 126 3.20 -14.33 13.91
CA LEU A 126 1.85 -14.87 13.76
C LEU A 126 1.85 -16.30 13.20
N LYS A 127 2.85 -16.67 12.39
CA LYS A 127 2.98 -18.02 11.83
C LYS A 127 3.65 -19.02 12.77
N THR A 128 4.65 -18.57 13.54
CA THR A 128 5.56 -19.47 14.26
C THR A 128 5.47 -19.37 15.79
N GLY A 129 4.90 -18.29 16.32
CA GLY A 129 4.92 -17.97 17.74
C GLY A 129 6.26 -17.43 18.26
N GLU A 130 7.22 -17.13 17.37
CA GLU A 130 8.57 -16.67 17.72
C GLU A 130 8.57 -15.34 18.49
N ALA A 131 8.78 -15.42 19.81
CA ALA A 131 8.70 -14.27 20.72
C ALA A 131 9.68 -13.15 20.35
N GLN A 132 10.85 -13.49 19.79
CA GLN A 132 11.82 -12.50 19.33
C GLN A 132 11.33 -11.68 18.13
N SER A 133 10.52 -12.25 17.23
CA SER A 133 9.93 -11.52 16.11
C SER A 133 8.86 -10.54 16.59
N LYS A 134 8.05 -10.94 17.58
CA LYS A 134 7.15 -10.03 18.30
C LYS A 134 7.95 -8.89 18.97
N ASN A 135 8.99 -9.23 19.71
CA ASN A 135 9.81 -8.23 20.40
C ASN A 135 10.43 -7.22 19.42
N ALA A 136 11.01 -7.69 18.32
CA ALA A 136 11.60 -6.82 17.31
C ALA A 136 10.57 -5.88 16.65
N ALA A 137 9.36 -6.36 16.33
CA ALA A 137 8.30 -5.51 15.79
C ALA A 137 7.88 -4.40 16.78
N ILE A 138 7.81 -4.73 18.08
CA ILE A 138 7.50 -3.78 19.14
C ILE A 138 8.63 -2.75 19.32
N LEU A 139 9.89 -3.20 19.38
CA LEU A 139 11.06 -2.33 19.51
C LEU A 139 11.16 -1.33 18.36
N LEU A 140 10.97 -1.79 17.12
CA LEU A 140 10.96 -0.90 15.96
C LEU A 140 9.86 0.17 16.05
N SER A 141 8.67 -0.21 16.50
CA SER A 141 7.58 0.74 16.72
C SER A 141 7.92 1.81 17.77
N GLN A 142 8.84 1.53 18.71
CA GLN A 142 9.22 2.42 19.81
C GLN A 142 10.47 3.24 19.53
N ASN A 143 11.42 2.67 18.79
CA ASN A 143 12.81 3.15 18.81
C ASN A 143 13.37 3.47 17.42
N ALA A 144 12.72 3.04 16.34
CA ALA A 144 13.17 3.43 15.01
C ALA A 144 13.11 4.96 14.85
N ALA A 145 14.02 5.53 14.07
CA ALA A 145 14.05 6.98 13.90
C ALA A 145 12.69 7.50 13.42
N TYR A 146 12.22 8.58 14.06
CA TYR A 146 10.92 9.21 13.89
C TYR A 146 9.69 8.44 14.41
N ALA A 147 9.84 7.20 14.89
CA ALA A 147 8.75 6.40 15.44
C ALA A 147 8.53 6.59 16.95
N GLY A 148 9.55 7.00 17.71
CA GLY A 148 9.44 7.14 19.17
C GLY A 148 8.52 8.28 19.60
N ASP A 149 7.85 8.12 20.75
CA ASP A 149 6.86 9.08 21.28
C ASP A 149 7.47 10.46 21.58
N GLY A 150 8.75 10.51 21.93
CA GLY A 150 9.48 11.76 22.17
C GLY A 150 9.87 12.52 20.89
N THR A 151 9.64 11.96 19.70
CA THR A 151 9.95 12.64 18.44
C THR A 151 9.03 13.85 18.26
N SER A 152 9.58 15.04 18.04
CA SER A 152 8.76 16.22 17.73
C SER A 152 7.94 16.00 16.45
N LEU A 153 6.64 16.30 16.49
CA LEU A 153 5.78 16.25 15.29
C LEU A 153 6.25 17.25 14.22
N ALA A 154 6.87 18.36 14.60
CA ALA A 154 7.41 19.33 13.64
C ALA A 154 8.48 18.70 12.72
N TRP A 155 9.20 17.68 13.18
CA TRP A 155 10.27 17.05 12.40
C TRP A 155 9.75 16.15 11.28
N THR A 156 8.49 15.71 11.36
CA THR A 156 7.85 14.79 10.41
C THR A 156 6.75 15.47 9.59
N GLN A 157 6.56 16.78 9.75
CA GLN A 157 5.51 17.53 9.08
C GLN A 157 5.72 17.65 7.56
N GLY A 158 6.98 17.77 7.12
CA GLY A 158 7.33 17.93 5.71
C GLY A 158 7.26 16.63 4.91
N THR A 159 6.89 16.74 3.63
CA THR A 159 6.78 15.60 2.69
C THR A 159 8.09 14.83 2.48
N ASN A 160 9.24 15.45 2.75
CA ASN A 160 10.57 14.81 2.76
C ASN A 160 10.74 13.75 3.87
N ARG A 161 9.78 13.63 4.80
CA ARG A 161 9.72 12.57 5.83
C ARG A 161 8.54 11.63 5.64
N SER A 162 7.85 11.68 4.50
CA SER A 162 6.67 10.86 4.22
C SER A 162 6.90 9.37 4.33
N ARG A 163 8.06 8.85 3.87
CA ARG A 163 8.41 7.43 4.02
C ARG A 163 8.60 7.04 5.48
N GLU A 164 9.31 7.83 6.25
CA GLU A 164 9.56 7.56 7.67
C GLU A 164 8.24 7.61 8.45
N VAL A 165 7.35 8.55 8.14
CA VAL A 165 5.98 8.60 8.67
C VAL A 165 5.17 7.36 8.27
N ALA A 166 5.20 6.97 7.00
CA ALA A 166 4.50 5.78 6.51
C ALA A 166 4.96 4.51 7.24
N TYR A 167 6.27 4.29 7.35
CA TYR A 167 6.81 3.13 8.06
C TYR A 167 6.55 3.18 9.57
N ALA A 168 6.55 4.37 10.19
CA ALA A 168 6.13 4.50 11.59
C ALA A 168 4.66 4.10 11.78
N ILE A 169 3.73 4.58 10.96
CA ILE A 169 2.31 4.16 10.98
C ILE A 169 2.18 2.64 10.86
N MET A 170 2.84 2.05 9.85
CA MET A 170 2.82 0.60 9.65
C MET A 170 3.38 -0.15 10.87
N SER A 171 4.48 0.35 11.45
CA SER A 171 5.11 -0.25 12.64
C SER A 171 4.19 -0.25 13.86
N TYR A 172 3.41 0.81 14.07
CA TYR A 172 2.46 0.88 15.18
C TYR A 172 1.34 -0.13 15.01
N ILE A 173 0.74 -0.20 13.81
CA ILE A 173 -0.34 -1.14 13.53
C ILE A 173 0.17 -2.59 13.61
N ASN A 174 1.38 -2.86 13.13
CA ASN A 174 2.02 -4.16 13.22
C ASN A 174 2.35 -4.57 14.67
N ALA A 175 2.84 -3.64 15.50
CA ALA A 175 3.05 -3.89 16.92
C ALA A 175 1.74 -4.24 17.65
N GLU A 176 0.63 -3.56 17.31
CA GLU A 176 -0.70 -3.90 17.85
C GLU A 176 -1.14 -5.31 17.47
N LYS A 177 -0.89 -5.74 16.22
CA LYS A 177 -1.22 -7.10 15.75
C LYS A 177 -0.50 -8.21 16.54
N VAL A 178 0.67 -7.91 17.11
CA VAL A 178 1.42 -8.85 17.96
C VAL A 178 1.17 -8.63 19.47
N GLY A 179 0.20 -7.78 19.81
CA GLY A 179 -0.30 -7.60 21.17
C GLY A 179 0.31 -6.43 21.95
N ALA A 180 0.97 -5.47 21.30
CA ALA A 180 1.29 -4.20 21.95
C ALA A 180 0.05 -3.31 22.09
N ALA A 181 0.08 -2.38 23.04
CA ALA A 181 -0.95 -1.36 23.16
C ALA A 181 -0.90 -0.40 21.96
N ALA A 182 -2.07 0.12 21.57
CA ALA A 182 -2.15 1.16 20.55
C ALA A 182 -1.37 2.41 20.98
N ARG A 183 -0.61 2.99 20.05
CA ARG A 183 0.15 4.21 20.33
C ARG A 183 -0.71 5.45 20.15
N ALA A 184 -0.64 6.36 21.12
CA ALA A 184 -1.27 7.68 21.02
C ALA A 184 -0.75 8.49 19.81
N ARG A 185 0.47 8.20 19.35
CA ARG A 185 1.10 8.84 18.19
C ARG A 185 0.55 8.39 16.83
N LEU A 186 -0.11 7.23 16.75
CA LEU A 186 -0.66 6.71 15.50
C LEU A 186 -1.60 7.69 14.79
N PRO A 187 -2.68 8.21 15.42
CA PRO A 187 -3.56 9.18 14.76
C PRO A 187 -2.83 10.47 14.36
N GLN A 188 -1.83 10.92 15.12
CA GLN A 188 -1.05 12.11 14.79
C GLN A 188 -0.23 11.93 13.51
N LEU A 189 0.41 10.77 13.33
CA LEU A 189 1.15 10.47 12.11
C LEU A 189 0.23 10.21 10.92
N VAL A 190 -0.96 9.65 11.13
CA VAL A 190 -1.98 9.54 10.08
C VAL A 190 -2.43 10.92 9.61
N ASP A 191 -2.66 11.87 10.52
CA ASP A 191 -2.97 13.25 10.16
C ASP A 191 -1.81 13.90 9.38
N GLN A 192 -0.55 13.60 9.72
CA GLN A 192 0.61 14.04 8.94
C GLN A 192 0.68 13.40 7.55
N ALA A 193 0.42 12.10 7.42
CA ALA A 193 0.39 11.42 6.13
C ALA A 193 -0.71 11.97 5.20
N LEU A 194 -1.90 12.27 5.75
CA LEU A 194 -2.96 12.99 5.03
C LEU A 194 -2.51 14.44 4.69
N GLY A 195 -1.82 15.10 5.61
CA GLY A 195 -1.21 16.42 5.38
C GLY A 195 -0.12 16.41 4.31
N HIS A 196 0.61 15.30 4.11
CA HIS A 196 1.56 15.15 3.02
C HIS A 196 0.84 15.07 1.66
N ILE A 197 -0.27 14.34 1.58
CA ILE A 197 -1.14 14.31 0.40
C ILE A 197 -1.66 15.73 0.09
N ASP A 198 -2.09 16.48 1.09
CA ASP A 198 -2.49 17.88 0.92
C ASP A 198 -1.34 18.74 0.36
N GLN A 199 -0.16 18.67 0.99
CA GLN A 199 1.02 19.44 0.58
C GLN A 199 1.47 19.14 -0.85
N TRP A 200 1.34 17.89 -1.31
CA TRP A 200 1.60 17.56 -2.70
C TRP A 200 0.47 18.06 -3.61
N PHE A 201 -0.77 17.64 -3.38
CA PHE A 201 -1.78 17.66 -4.44
C PHE A 201 -2.86 18.73 -4.27
N ILE A 202 -3.08 19.24 -3.07
CA ILE A 202 -4.16 20.17 -2.76
C ILE A 202 -3.60 21.58 -2.55
N SER A 203 -2.85 21.80 -1.47
CA SER A 203 -2.21 23.09 -1.20
C SER A 203 -0.95 23.32 -2.03
N LYS A 204 -0.35 22.25 -2.58
CA LYS A 204 0.86 22.29 -3.44
C LYS A 204 2.05 23.03 -2.78
N THR A 205 2.13 22.93 -1.46
CA THR A 205 3.14 23.58 -0.61
C THR A 205 4.38 22.72 -0.37
N SER A 206 4.39 21.46 -0.82
CA SER A 206 5.58 20.59 -0.75
C SER A 206 6.79 21.26 -1.37
N ARG A 207 7.89 21.38 -0.62
CA ARG A 207 9.17 21.88 -1.11
C ARG A 207 10.29 20.96 -0.67
N CYS A 208 11.27 20.76 -1.55
CA CYS A 208 12.50 20.13 -1.14
C CYS A 208 13.23 21.04 -0.12
N PRO A 209 13.54 20.56 1.09
CA PRO A 209 14.09 21.43 2.14
C PRO A 209 15.58 21.74 1.95
N SER A 210 16.35 20.81 1.38
CA SER A 210 17.80 20.96 1.27
C SER A 210 18.40 20.05 0.19
N VAL A 211 19.62 20.35 -0.22
CA VAL A 211 20.43 19.48 -1.11
C VAL A 211 20.87 18.17 -0.45
N ALA A 212 20.70 18.02 0.88
CA ALA A 212 20.95 16.77 1.58
C ALA A 212 19.75 15.81 1.52
N ASP A 213 18.54 16.34 1.32
CA ASP A 213 17.30 15.56 1.27
C ASP A 213 16.81 15.29 -0.16
N CYS A 214 17.31 16.02 -1.16
CA CYS A 214 16.90 15.86 -2.56
C CYS A 214 18.06 16.16 -3.54
N PRO A 215 17.88 15.86 -4.85
CA PRO A 215 18.90 16.08 -5.86
C PRO A 215 19.38 17.53 -5.97
N PRO A 216 20.60 17.76 -6.48
CA PRO A 216 21.07 19.10 -6.82
C PRO A 216 20.08 19.84 -7.72
N GLY A 217 19.78 21.10 -7.36
CA GLY A 217 18.83 21.94 -8.10
C GLY A 217 17.36 21.79 -7.68
N ALA A 218 17.01 20.80 -6.87
CA ALA A 218 15.65 20.64 -6.35
C ALA A 218 15.38 21.48 -5.08
N ALA A 219 16.41 21.92 -4.35
CA ALA A 219 16.24 22.66 -3.11
C ALA A 219 15.37 23.91 -3.30
N GLY A 220 14.35 24.06 -2.45
CA GLY A 220 13.36 25.14 -2.54
C GLY A 220 12.33 25.01 -3.66
N GLN A 221 12.44 24.00 -4.52
CA GLN A 221 11.49 23.74 -5.62
C GLN A 221 10.33 22.87 -5.14
N TYR A 222 9.18 22.94 -5.83
CA TYR A 222 8.12 21.96 -5.65
C TYR A 222 8.63 20.60 -6.09
N TYR A 223 8.68 19.65 -5.16
CA TYR A 223 9.35 18.36 -5.33
C TYR A 223 8.43 17.22 -4.90
N ILE A 224 8.51 16.13 -5.66
CA ILE A 224 7.68 14.95 -5.47
C ILE A 224 8.44 13.69 -5.96
N GLN A 225 8.12 12.57 -5.31
CA GLN A 225 8.62 11.23 -5.61
C GLN A 225 7.42 10.26 -5.59
N PRO A 226 6.92 9.76 -6.75
CA PRO A 226 5.73 8.95 -6.85
C PRO A 226 5.75 7.72 -5.94
N PHE A 227 6.90 7.10 -5.76
CA PHE A 227 7.02 5.94 -4.87
C PHE A 227 6.85 6.31 -3.39
N MET A 228 7.24 7.51 -2.96
CA MET A 228 7.00 7.99 -1.59
C MET A 228 5.49 8.19 -1.34
N VAL A 229 4.78 8.66 -2.35
CA VAL A 229 3.32 8.77 -2.33
C VAL A 229 2.69 7.38 -2.26
N GLY A 230 3.20 6.40 -3.02
CA GLY A 230 2.79 5.00 -2.93
C GLY A 230 2.98 4.39 -1.53
N LEU A 231 4.15 4.60 -0.90
CA LEU A 231 4.40 4.16 0.47
C LEU A 231 3.45 4.82 1.49
N THR A 232 3.20 6.12 1.32
CA THR A 232 2.22 6.86 2.13
C THR A 232 0.82 6.27 1.97
N ALA A 233 0.41 5.96 0.74
CA ALA A 233 -0.87 5.32 0.45
C ALA A 233 -0.95 3.93 1.10
N ASN A 234 0.11 3.11 1.05
CA ASN A 234 0.12 1.79 1.70
C ASN A 234 -0.09 1.90 3.23
N ALA A 235 0.50 2.91 3.89
CA ALA A 235 0.31 3.14 5.32
C ALA A 235 -1.13 3.57 5.64
N LEU A 236 -1.70 4.48 4.83
CA LEU A 236 -3.06 4.95 4.98
C LEU A 236 -4.10 3.85 4.68
N ILE A 237 -3.85 2.99 3.69
CA ILE A 237 -4.69 1.82 3.40
C ILE A 237 -4.73 0.89 4.62
N MET A 238 -3.56 0.58 5.19
CA MET A 238 -3.45 -0.28 6.37
C MET A 238 -4.21 0.32 7.57
N TYR A 239 -4.17 1.65 7.72
CA TYR A 239 -4.95 2.36 8.74
C TYR A 239 -6.47 2.34 8.44
N HIS A 240 -6.87 2.53 7.19
CA HIS A 240 -8.27 2.41 6.77
C HIS A 240 -8.82 1.00 7.00
N GLU A 241 -8.06 -0.04 6.68
CA GLU A 241 -8.46 -1.43 6.93
C GLU A 241 -8.67 -1.72 8.43
N LYS A 242 -7.90 -1.04 9.29
CA LYS A 242 -8.05 -1.13 10.75
C LYS A 242 -9.26 -0.36 11.28
N THR A 243 -9.55 0.82 10.74
CA THR A 243 -10.42 1.82 11.40
C THR A 243 -11.66 2.22 10.60
N GLY A 244 -11.66 2.02 9.30
CA GLY A 244 -12.66 2.56 8.38
C GLY A 244 -12.59 4.09 8.21
N ASP A 245 -11.44 4.73 8.48
CA ASP A 245 -11.32 6.20 8.37
C ASP A 245 -11.67 6.71 6.97
N SER A 246 -12.85 7.32 6.85
CA SER A 246 -13.42 7.82 5.60
C SER A 246 -12.58 8.89 4.90
N ARG A 247 -11.61 9.52 5.57
CA ARG A 247 -10.71 10.51 4.96
C ARG A 247 -9.72 9.88 3.99
N VAL A 248 -9.40 8.59 4.16
CA VAL A 248 -8.35 7.90 3.40
C VAL A 248 -8.70 7.74 1.92
N LEU A 249 -9.89 7.22 1.61
CA LEU A 249 -10.32 6.96 0.23
C LEU A 249 -10.20 8.19 -0.70
N PRO A 250 -10.82 9.35 -0.39
CA PRO A 250 -10.73 10.51 -1.27
C PRO A 250 -9.30 11.05 -1.41
N ASN A 251 -8.48 10.97 -0.36
CA ASN A 251 -7.09 11.46 -0.41
C ASN A 251 -6.19 10.56 -1.27
N ILE A 252 -6.32 9.23 -1.16
CA ILE A 252 -5.60 8.30 -2.03
C ILE A 252 -6.06 8.47 -3.49
N GLN A 253 -7.36 8.66 -3.71
CA GLN A 253 -7.89 8.91 -5.04
C GLN A 253 -7.27 10.16 -5.69
N ILE A 254 -7.24 11.30 -4.98
CA ILE A 254 -6.59 12.54 -5.44
C ILE A 254 -5.13 12.28 -5.83
N ALA A 255 -4.38 11.60 -4.96
CA ALA A 255 -2.97 11.31 -5.19
C ALA A 255 -2.75 10.43 -6.43
N MET A 256 -3.48 9.31 -6.55
CA MET A 256 -3.30 8.35 -7.64
C MET A 256 -3.76 8.92 -8.99
N ASP A 257 -4.84 9.70 -9.01
CA ASP A 257 -5.31 10.36 -10.23
C ASP A 257 -4.30 11.42 -10.70
N TRP A 258 -3.71 12.19 -9.78
CA TRP A 258 -2.67 13.15 -10.11
C TRP A 258 -1.40 12.45 -10.63
N LEU A 259 -0.93 11.41 -9.96
CA LEU A 259 0.27 10.67 -10.40
C LEU A 259 0.06 10.08 -11.79
N TRP A 260 -1.10 9.48 -12.06
CA TRP A 260 -1.39 8.95 -13.39
C TRP A 260 -1.35 10.04 -14.47
N ALA A 261 -1.95 11.21 -14.19
CA ALA A 261 -2.05 12.28 -15.18
C ALA A 261 -0.72 13.04 -15.42
N ASN A 262 0.17 13.08 -14.43
CA ASN A 262 1.34 13.98 -14.46
C ASN A 262 2.69 13.27 -14.33
N ALA A 263 2.71 12.04 -13.81
CA ALA A 263 3.94 11.32 -13.52
C ALA A 263 4.13 10.00 -14.29
N TRP A 264 3.06 9.48 -14.90
CA TRP A 264 3.12 8.30 -15.75
C TRP A 264 3.83 8.61 -17.07
N VAL A 265 4.86 7.81 -17.38
CA VAL A 265 5.63 7.88 -18.61
C VAL A 265 5.22 6.70 -19.48
N LEU A 266 4.34 6.97 -20.46
CA LEU A 266 3.72 5.92 -21.29
C LEU A 266 4.76 5.04 -22.01
N ALA A 267 5.82 5.65 -22.54
CA ALA A 267 6.87 4.94 -23.29
C ALA A 267 7.67 3.94 -22.43
N ASP A 268 7.76 4.21 -21.12
CA ASP A 268 8.53 3.40 -20.17
C ASP A 268 7.63 2.54 -19.28
N GLU A 269 6.32 2.58 -19.51
CA GLU A 269 5.27 1.93 -18.70
C GLU A 269 5.51 2.10 -17.19
N SER A 270 5.91 3.28 -16.75
CA SER A 270 6.28 3.52 -15.37
C SER A 270 6.16 4.98 -14.96
N PHE A 271 6.15 5.22 -13.65
CA PHE A 271 6.28 6.58 -13.12
C PHE A 271 7.75 6.99 -13.10
N TRP A 272 8.06 8.27 -13.29
CA TRP A 272 9.42 8.76 -13.07
C TRP A 272 9.84 8.62 -11.58
N TYR A 273 11.15 8.56 -11.32
CA TYR A 273 11.69 8.34 -9.96
C TYR A 273 11.40 9.51 -9.01
N GLU A 274 11.79 10.71 -9.42
CA GLU A 274 11.57 11.97 -8.71
C GLU A 274 11.48 13.13 -9.69
N HIS A 275 10.86 14.26 -9.35
CA HIS A 275 10.86 15.45 -10.20
C HIS A 275 10.60 16.71 -9.38
N TRP A 276 11.12 17.85 -9.87
CA TRP A 276 10.80 19.17 -9.35
C TRP A 276 10.48 20.22 -10.43
N VAL A 277 9.78 21.26 -10.02
CA VAL A 277 9.52 22.52 -10.76
C VAL A 277 9.47 23.70 -9.79
N ALA A 278 9.72 24.92 -10.27
CA ALA A 278 9.66 26.12 -9.42
C ALA A 278 8.23 26.44 -8.97
N ASP A 279 7.27 26.29 -9.88
CA ASP A 279 5.86 26.55 -9.67
C ASP A 279 5.04 25.30 -10.02
N PRO A 280 4.28 24.70 -9.09
CA PRO A 280 3.44 23.53 -9.36
C PRO A 280 2.21 23.82 -10.24
N SER A 281 2.07 25.04 -10.76
CA SER A 281 1.12 25.38 -11.82
C SER A 281 1.61 25.00 -13.22
N ILE A 282 2.94 24.81 -13.39
CA ILE A 282 3.52 24.48 -14.70
C ILE A 282 3.65 22.96 -14.88
N PRO A 283 3.55 22.45 -16.11
CA PRO A 283 3.83 21.05 -16.39
C PRO A 283 5.27 20.68 -16.01
N PHE A 284 5.43 19.49 -15.44
CA PHE A 284 6.75 18.89 -15.25
C PHE A 284 7.40 18.65 -16.63
N PRO A 285 8.70 18.98 -16.81
CA PRO A 285 9.39 18.65 -18.05
C PRO A 285 9.51 17.13 -18.19
N ALA A 286 9.78 16.69 -19.42
CA ALA A 286 9.89 15.27 -19.72
C ALA A 286 11.01 14.60 -18.91
N LYS A 287 10.71 13.43 -18.36
CA LYS A 287 11.64 12.60 -17.59
C LYS A 287 11.38 11.13 -17.85
N GLY A 288 12.43 10.31 -17.86
CA GLY A 288 12.30 8.86 -17.98
C GLY A 288 11.63 8.22 -16.76
N GLY A 289 10.98 7.11 -17.02
CA GLY A 289 10.33 6.25 -16.03
C GLY A 289 11.30 5.46 -15.17
N ALA A 290 10.80 4.96 -14.04
CA ALA A 290 11.54 4.18 -13.06
C ALA A 290 10.74 2.90 -12.69
N PRO A 291 10.74 1.88 -13.56
CA PRO A 291 9.88 0.70 -13.41
C PRO A 291 10.14 -0.10 -12.12
N ASP A 292 11.36 -0.05 -11.57
CA ASP A 292 11.71 -0.64 -10.26
C ASP A 292 10.76 -0.23 -9.12
N LEU A 293 10.13 0.95 -9.24
CA LEU A 293 9.30 1.55 -8.21
C LEU A 293 7.80 1.34 -8.39
N ASN A 294 7.37 0.87 -9.56
CA ASN A 294 5.96 0.74 -9.91
C ASN A 294 5.18 -0.09 -8.88
N LEU A 295 5.78 -1.17 -8.37
CA LEU A 295 5.10 -2.09 -7.47
C LEU A 295 5.01 -1.60 -6.01
N LEU A 296 5.61 -0.45 -5.69
CA LEU A 296 5.30 0.30 -4.47
C LEU A 296 4.02 1.15 -4.61
N ILE A 297 3.57 1.40 -5.83
CA ILE A 297 2.44 2.29 -6.17
C ILE A 297 1.21 1.49 -6.61
N ALA A 298 1.39 0.43 -7.40
CA ALA A 298 0.31 -0.42 -7.90
C ALA A 298 -0.74 -0.85 -6.85
N PRO A 299 -0.37 -1.22 -5.60
CA PRO A 299 -1.33 -1.63 -4.58
C PRO A 299 -2.42 -0.59 -4.30
N ALA A 300 -2.10 0.71 -4.38
CA ALA A 300 -3.08 1.77 -4.18
C ALA A 300 -4.15 1.79 -5.29
N PHE A 301 -3.76 1.53 -6.54
CA PHE A 301 -4.70 1.38 -7.66
C PHE A 301 -5.57 0.13 -7.50
N GLY A 302 -4.98 -1.00 -7.11
CA GLY A 302 -5.73 -2.23 -6.81
C GLY A 302 -6.74 -2.02 -5.66
N TRP A 303 -6.34 -1.30 -4.62
CA TRP A 303 -7.22 -0.94 -3.51
C TRP A 303 -8.35 -0.01 -3.95
N LEU A 304 -8.06 1.05 -4.73
CA LEU A 304 -9.09 1.95 -5.27
C LEU A 304 -10.11 1.21 -6.14
N TYR A 305 -9.66 0.26 -6.97
CA TYR A 305 -10.57 -0.61 -7.72
C TYR A 305 -11.49 -1.40 -6.79
N LYS A 306 -10.94 -2.03 -5.75
CA LYS A 306 -11.72 -2.78 -4.76
C LYS A 306 -12.75 -1.90 -4.02
N GLN A 307 -12.39 -0.66 -3.68
CA GLN A 307 -13.28 0.27 -2.97
C GLN A 307 -14.39 0.86 -3.85
N THR A 308 -14.11 1.10 -5.13
CA THR A 308 -15.00 1.88 -6.01
C THR A 308 -15.71 1.05 -7.08
N GLY A 309 -15.19 -0.13 -7.40
CA GLY A 309 -15.59 -0.91 -8.58
C GLY A 309 -15.19 -0.29 -9.92
N SER A 310 -14.47 0.85 -9.92
CA SER A 310 -14.10 1.55 -11.15
C SER A 310 -12.99 0.81 -11.89
N ILE A 311 -13.32 0.27 -13.06
CA ILE A 311 -12.37 -0.42 -13.94
C ILE A 311 -11.24 0.50 -14.42
N LEU A 312 -11.37 1.83 -14.29
CA LEU A 312 -10.28 2.75 -14.56
C LEU A 312 -9.07 2.46 -13.65
N TYR A 313 -9.28 2.26 -12.35
CA TYR A 313 -8.19 1.96 -11.42
C TYR A 313 -7.63 0.56 -11.64
N ARG A 314 -8.47 -0.38 -12.07
CA ARG A 314 -8.07 -1.71 -12.51
C ARG A 314 -7.10 -1.63 -13.68
N ASP A 315 -7.49 -0.94 -14.76
CA ASP A 315 -6.72 -0.89 -16.01
C ASP A 315 -5.41 -0.11 -15.86
N LYS A 316 -5.43 0.96 -15.05
CA LYS A 316 -4.22 1.70 -14.67
C LYS A 316 -3.30 0.84 -13.79
N GLY A 317 -3.86 0.18 -12.77
CA GLY A 317 -3.11 -0.73 -11.91
C GLY A 317 -2.46 -1.86 -12.69
N ASP A 318 -3.17 -2.44 -13.67
CA ASP A 318 -2.71 -3.52 -14.51
C ASP A 318 -1.53 -3.07 -15.39
N GLN A 319 -1.55 -1.84 -15.92
CA GLN A 319 -0.42 -1.25 -16.64
C GLN A 319 0.80 -1.00 -15.74
N ILE A 320 0.58 -0.45 -14.54
CA ILE A 320 1.66 -0.19 -13.58
C ILE A 320 2.32 -1.51 -13.17
N PHE A 321 1.50 -2.52 -12.89
CA PHE A 321 1.96 -3.86 -12.53
C PHE A 321 2.79 -4.46 -13.67
N ALA A 322 2.25 -4.49 -14.89
CA ALA A 322 2.94 -5.03 -16.06
C ALA A 322 4.29 -4.35 -16.30
N GLY A 323 4.36 -3.02 -16.26
CA GLY A 323 5.61 -2.28 -16.42
C GLY A 323 6.62 -2.58 -15.32
N GLY A 324 6.15 -2.72 -14.07
CA GLY A 324 6.98 -3.10 -12.92
C GLY A 324 7.47 -4.55 -12.96
N VAL A 325 6.86 -5.41 -13.76
CA VAL A 325 7.26 -6.81 -13.94
C VAL A 325 8.21 -6.97 -15.14
N LYS A 326 7.91 -6.30 -16.26
CA LYS A 326 8.71 -6.38 -17.49
C LYS A 326 10.06 -5.69 -17.38
N PHE A 327 10.10 -4.52 -16.74
CA PHE A 327 11.22 -3.60 -16.87
C PHE A 327 11.98 -3.34 -15.58
N ALA A 328 11.55 -3.89 -14.45
CA ALA A 328 12.27 -3.76 -13.19
C ALA A 328 13.57 -4.59 -13.19
N TRP A 329 14.64 -4.04 -12.64
CA TRP A 329 15.91 -4.73 -12.47
C TRP A 329 15.97 -5.45 -11.12
N LEU A 330 15.87 -6.79 -11.15
CA LEU A 330 15.81 -7.63 -9.94
C LEU A 330 17.20 -8.19 -9.54
N GLY A 331 18.26 -7.68 -10.15
CA GLY A 331 19.65 -8.13 -9.98
C GLY A 331 20.32 -7.72 -8.67
N ARG A 332 19.60 -7.10 -7.73
CA ARG A 332 20.02 -6.88 -6.33
C ARG A 332 18.88 -7.24 -5.37
N GLY A 333 19.23 -7.79 -4.21
CA GLY A 333 18.26 -8.19 -3.19
C GLY A 333 17.32 -7.06 -2.77
N LYS A 334 17.85 -5.83 -2.65
CA LYS A 334 17.06 -4.62 -2.41
C LYS A 334 15.95 -4.43 -3.46
N GLN A 335 16.30 -4.42 -4.75
CA GLN A 335 15.33 -4.19 -5.83
C GLN A 335 14.35 -5.36 -5.98
N PHE A 336 14.82 -6.59 -5.75
CA PHE A 336 13.93 -7.75 -5.67
C PHE A 336 12.88 -7.55 -4.56
N ASN A 337 13.30 -7.27 -3.33
CA ASN A 337 12.37 -7.06 -2.23
C ASN A 337 11.47 -5.84 -2.47
N GLN A 338 12.00 -4.76 -3.05
CA GLN A 338 11.24 -3.58 -3.43
C GLN A 338 10.07 -3.90 -4.34
N ASN A 339 10.30 -4.77 -5.32
CA ASN A 339 9.29 -5.22 -6.28
C ASN A 339 8.25 -6.14 -5.63
N TYR A 340 8.69 -7.01 -4.71
CA TYR A 340 7.82 -8.04 -4.12
C TYR A 340 7.16 -7.67 -2.79
N ALA A 341 7.63 -6.65 -2.06
CA ALA A 341 7.12 -6.33 -0.73
C ALA A 341 5.61 -6.01 -0.70
N TYR A 342 5.09 -5.33 -1.73
CA TYR A 342 3.68 -4.97 -1.80
C TYR A 342 2.96 -5.47 -3.06
N SER A 343 3.65 -6.07 -4.04
CA SER A 343 2.98 -6.54 -5.27
C SER A 343 1.97 -7.66 -5.01
N PHE A 344 2.17 -8.49 -3.99
CA PHE A 344 1.15 -9.46 -3.55
C PHE A 344 -0.17 -8.78 -3.11
N ASP A 345 -0.10 -7.57 -2.53
CA ASP A 345 -1.28 -6.83 -2.09
C ASP A 345 -2.07 -6.30 -3.31
N TYR A 346 -1.36 -5.94 -4.38
CA TYR A 346 -1.98 -5.66 -5.68
C TYR A 346 -2.69 -6.89 -6.23
N VAL A 347 -1.99 -8.02 -6.37
CA VAL A 347 -2.55 -9.28 -6.89
C VAL A 347 -3.79 -9.71 -6.09
N ARG A 348 -3.74 -9.61 -4.76
CA ARG A 348 -4.88 -9.93 -3.88
C ARG A 348 -6.05 -8.98 -4.09
N SER A 349 -5.80 -7.67 -4.14
CA SER A 349 -6.87 -6.68 -4.35
C SER A 349 -7.50 -6.80 -5.73
N ARG A 350 -6.71 -7.16 -6.74
CA ARG A 350 -7.14 -7.30 -8.13
C ARG A 350 -7.91 -8.60 -8.40
N SER A 351 -7.61 -9.65 -7.65
CA SER A 351 -8.31 -10.95 -7.72
C SER A 351 -9.59 -10.99 -6.85
N GLY A 352 -9.75 -10.08 -5.89
CA GLY A 352 -10.99 -9.94 -5.13
C GLY A 352 -12.09 -9.26 -5.93
N ALA A 353 -13.32 -9.77 -5.88
CA ALA A 353 -14.48 -9.07 -6.43
C ALA A 353 -14.66 -7.72 -5.69
N PRO A 354 -15.01 -6.62 -6.40
CA PRO A 354 -15.25 -5.33 -5.75
C PRO A 354 -16.40 -5.46 -4.74
N ALA A 355 -16.32 -4.71 -3.63
CA ALA A 355 -17.44 -4.61 -2.71
C ALA A 355 -18.65 -4.11 -3.51
N SER A 356 -19.72 -4.90 -3.56
CA SER A 356 -20.93 -4.46 -4.25
C SER A 356 -21.42 -3.18 -3.58
N SER A 357 -21.82 -2.20 -4.37
CA SER A 357 -22.55 -1.02 -3.92
C SER A 357 -23.95 -1.41 -3.43
N ALA A 358 -24.01 -2.23 -2.39
CA ALA A 358 -25.22 -2.47 -1.65
C ALA A 358 -25.45 -1.28 -0.73
N THR A 359 -26.48 -0.49 -1.06
CA THR A 359 -27.06 0.54 -0.20
C THR A 359 -27.09 0.06 1.25
N PRO A 360 -26.61 0.86 2.23
CA PRO A 360 -26.64 0.46 3.64
C PRO A 360 -28.07 0.06 4.03
N PRO A 361 -28.27 -1.06 4.75
CA PRO A 361 -29.59 -1.47 5.19
C PRO A 361 -30.21 -0.34 6.03
N ALA A 362 -31.43 0.04 5.67
CA ALA A 362 -32.18 1.07 6.38
C ALA A 362 -32.19 0.75 7.88
N LYS A 363 -31.81 1.74 8.70
CA LYS A 363 -31.88 1.68 10.16
C LYS A 363 -33.26 1.14 10.58
N PRO A 364 -33.34 0.07 11.39
CA PRO A 364 -34.62 -0.36 11.94
C PRO A 364 -35.23 0.79 12.73
N ARG A 365 -36.47 1.14 12.37
CA ARG A 365 -37.29 2.13 13.07
C ARG A 365 -37.42 1.67 14.52
N GLY A 366 -36.85 2.44 15.45
CA GLY A 366 -36.82 2.08 16.86
C GLY A 366 -38.22 1.77 17.39
N LEU A 367 -38.37 0.61 18.02
CA LEU A 367 -39.50 0.32 18.89
C LEU A 367 -39.48 1.35 20.03
N ARG A 368 -40.52 2.19 20.10
CA ARG A 368 -40.80 2.96 21.31
C ARG A 368 -41.16 1.97 22.42
N LEU A 369 -40.30 1.87 23.42
CA LEU A 369 -40.67 1.34 24.72
C LEU A 369 -41.64 2.35 25.36
N GLN A 370 -42.90 1.95 25.49
CA GLN A 370 -43.80 2.54 26.48
C GLN A 370 -43.49 1.87 27.82
N ALA A 371 -43.11 2.67 28.80
CA ALA A 371 -43.12 2.33 30.21
C ALA A 371 -44.31 3.10 30.86
N PRO A 372 -44.82 2.63 32.01
CA PRO A 372 -46.25 2.64 32.37
C PRO A 372 -46.90 4.01 32.52
#